data_AF-A0A0D1WDL3-F1
#
_entry.id   AF-A0A0D1WDL3-F1
#
_cell.length_a   1.000
_cell.length_b   1.000
_cell.length_c   1.000
_cell.angle_alpha   90.00
_cell.angle_beta   90.00
_cell.angle_gamma   90.00
#
_symmetry.space_group_name_H-M   'P 1'
#
loop_
_entity.id
_entity.type
_entity.pdbx_description
1 polymer ?
#
loop_
_entity_poly.entity_id
_entity_poly.type
_entity_poly.pdbx_seq_one_letter_code
_entity_poly.pdbx_strand_id
1 'polypeptide(L)'
;MDSAARHHYVSRVSPRQESFNVFAPAAAPISPREHQLLDHFIDILTPVTNPVIYGAADKPVIRKALDDILRCATEDRACKHAVIADAAWHRVGLFKKNNQMIEHNHARVEALYHFTEAFRLLRLKLQDRRERKSESAIIAVRHLGTVSVSSGPSNDPTWDWCR
;
A
#
# COMPACT_ATOMS: atom_id res chain seq x y z
N MET A 1 47.19 28.09 11.56
CA MET A 1 47.78 27.26 10.49
C MET A 1 47.29 25.83 10.73
N ASP A 2 45.99 25.58 10.59
CA ASP A 2 45.26 25.30 9.34
C ASP A 2 45.63 23.95 8.72
N SER A 3 44.73 22.98 8.74
CA SER A 3 43.86 22.77 7.58
C SER A 3 42.91 21.59 7.84
N ALA A 4 41.62 21.87 7.66
CA ALA A 4 40.53 20.92 7.68
C ALA A 4 40.55 20.07 6.40
N ALA A 5 40.50 18.75 6.52
CA ALA A 5 40.12 17.87 5.43
C ALA A 5 38.79 17.21 5.77
N ARG A 6 37.71 17.92 5.41
CA ARG A 6 36.34 17.39 5.34
C ARG A 6 36.33 16.25 4.32
N HIS A 7 36.06 15.03 4.75
CA HIS A 7 35.69 13.97 3.83
C HIS A 7 34.29 14.25 3.29
N HIS A 8 34.25 14.76 2.07
CA HIS A 8 33.03 14.97 1.30
C HIS A 8 32.31 13.64 1.07
N TYR A 9 31.10 13.59 1.63
CA TYR A 9 30.04 12.67 1.28
C TYR A 9 29.75 12.78 -0.22
N VAL A 10 29.92 11.71 -0.98
CA VAL A 10 29.38 11.62 -2.34
C VAL A 10 28.56 10.34 -2.43
N SER A 11 27.37 10.39 -1.81
CA SER A 11 26.30 9.49 -2.17
C SER A 11 25.85 9.88 -3.57
N ARG A 12 26.12 9.01 -4.56
CA ARG A 12 25.60 9.16 -5.92
C ARG A 12 24.10 8.92 -5.88
N VAL A 13 23.35 9.97 -5.56
CA VAL A 13 21.89 9.98 -5.64
C VAL A 13 21.53 9.92 -7.12
N SER A 14 20.91 8.81 -7.52
CA SER A 14 20.35 8.62 -8.86
C SER A 14 19.26 9.69 -9.11
N PRO A 15 19.25 10.37 -10.28
CA PRO A 15 18.35 11.48 -10.59
C PRO A 15 16.87 11.07 -10.83
N ARG A 16 16.44 9.91 -10.34
CA ARG A 16 15.02 9.50 -10.30
C ARG A 16 14.37 9.63 -8.92
N GLN A 17 15.08 10.19 -7.93
CA GLN A 17 14.54 10.49 -6.61
C GLN A 17 13.93 11.90 -6.49
N GLU A 18 13.35 12.42 -7.58
CA GLU A 18 12.30 13.44 -7.44
C GLU A 18 10.96 12.72 -7.19
N SER A 19 10.93 11.84 -6.18
CA SER A 19 9.68 11.22 -5.75
C SER A 19 8.90 12.25 -4.94
N PHE A 20 7.62 12.36 -5.27
CA PHE A 20 6.62 13.19 -4.62
C PHE A 20 6.78 13.18 -3.09
N ASN A 21 7.38 14.25 -2.56
CA ASN A 21 7.58 14.42 -1.13
C ASN A 21 6.30 14.99 -0.51
N VAL A 22 5.21 14.20 -0.56
CA VAL A 22 3.84 14.61 -0.13
C VAL A 22 3.62 14.33 1.37
N PHE A 23 4.64 13.88 2.09
CA PHE A 23 4.48 13.32 3.44
C PHE A 23 5.47 13.93 4.46
N ALA A 24 5.24 15.16 4.90
CA ALA A 24 5.67 15.64 6.23
C ALA A 24 4.89 16.92 6.60
N PRO A 25 4.45 17.17 7.87
CA PRO A 25 4.78 16.47 9.12
C PRO A 25 3.55 16.26 10.06
N ALA A 26 3.04 15.04 10.20
CA ALA A 26 2.13 14.67 11.31
C ALA A 26 2.01 13.15 11.53
N ALA A 27 2.28 12.33 10.52
CA ALA A 27 2.25 10.87 10.62
C ALA A 27 3.66 10.31 10.88
N ALA A 28 3.75 9.24 11.69
CA ALA A 28 4.99 8.51 11.97
C ALA A 28 5.82 8.22 10.70
N PRO A 29 7.17 8.18 10.79
CA PRO A 29 8.03 7.95 9.62
C PRO A 29 7.60 6.69 8.87
N ILE A 30 7.41 6.83 7.56
CA ILE A 30 7.09 5.71 6.66
C ILE A 30 8.37 4.91 6.45
N SER A 31 8.32 3.61 6.72
CA SER A 31 9.46 2.73 6.49
C SER A 31 9.76 2.59 4.98
N PRO A 32 11.01 2.33 4.58
CA PRO A 32 11.35 2.11 3.17
C PRO A 32 10.51 1.01 2.52
N ARG A 33 10.10 0.00 3.30
CA ARG A 33 9.27 -1.10 2.82
C ARG A 33 7.81 -0.67 2.57
N GLU A 34 7.23 0.12 3.46
CA GLU A 34 5.90 0.71 3.25
C GLU A 34 5.90 1.63 2.02
N HIS A 35 6.97 2.41 1.82
CA HIS A 35 7.13 3.25 0.62
C HIS A 35 7.13 2.42 -0.66
N GLN A 36 7.92 1.33 -0.71
CA GLN A 36 7.95 0.42 -1.86
C GLN A 36 6.60 -0.23 -2.18
N LEU A 37 5.75 -0.45 -1.18
CA LEU A 37 4.42 -1.04 -1.39
C LEU A 37 3.41 0.00 -1.87
N LEU A 38 3.54 1.24 -1.41
CA LEU A 38 2.77 2.37 -1.95
C LEU A 38 3.15 2.68 -3.40
N ASP A 39 4.44 2.67 -3.72
CA ASP A 39 4.90 2.79 -5.12
C ASP A 39 4.33 1.67 -5.99
N HIS A 40 4.39 0.43 -5.49
CA HIS A 40 3.80 -0.72 -6.18
C HIS A 40 2.29 -0.59 -6.40
N PHE A 41 1.57 -0.01 -5.43
CA PHE A 41 0.15 0.27 -5.56
C PHE A 41 -0.13 1.28 -6.68
N ILE A 42 0.69 2.34 -6.77
CA ILE A 42 0.63 3.32 -7.85
C ILE A 42 0.90 2.62 -9.20
N ASP A 43 1.90 1.73 -9.27
CA ASP A 43 2.22 0.98 -10.49
C ASP A 43 1.08 0.06 -10.95
N ILE A 44 0.32 -0.56 -10.03
CA ILE A 44 -0.88 -1.36 -10.37
C ILE A 44 -1.96 -0.48 -11.00
N LEU A 45 -2.17 0.72 -10.46
CA LEU A 45 -3.24 1.63 -10.87
C LEU A 45 -2.85 2.47 -12.09
N THR A 46 -1.56 2.66 -12.36
CA THR A 46 -1.05 3.47 -13.48
C THR A 46 -1.55 2.99 -14.85
N PRO A 47 -1.58 1.70 -15.18
CA PRO A 47 -2.19 1.21 -16.41
C PRO A 47 -3.69 1.50 -16.52
N VAL A 48 -4.40 1.59 -15.39
CA VAL A 48 -5.84 1.90 -15.32
C VAL A 48 -6.07 3.41 -15.44
N THR A 49 -5.11 4.23 -15.01
CA THR A 49 -5.12 5.69 -15.20
C THR A 49 -4.56 6.12 -16.57
N ASN A 50 -3.92 5.21 -17.31
CA ASN A 50 -3.31 5.48 -18.62
C ASN A 50 -4.23 5.08 -19.79
N PRO A 51 -4.76 6.04 -20.57
CA PRO A 51 -5.85 5.85 -21.53
C PRO A 51 -5.63 4.94 -22.74
N VAL A 52 -4.39 4.57 -23.06
CA VAL A 52 -4.10 4.00 -24.38
C VAL A 52 -4.60 2.55 -24.51
N ILE A 53 -4.86 1.86 -23.40
CA ILE A 53 -5.11 0.40 -23.40
C ILE A 53 -6.58 0.04 -23.12
N TYR A 54 -7.34 0.84 -22.38
CA TYR A 54 -8.73 0.53 -22.03
C TYR A 54 -9.62 1.76 -22.15
N GLY A 55 -10.51 1.76 -23.14
CA GLY A 55 -11.37 2.89 -23.47
C GLY A 55 -12.22 3.36 -22.29
N ALA A 56 -12.16 4.68 -22.04
CA ALA A 56 -13.21 5.49 -21.43
C ALA A 56 -13.82 5.00 -20.09
N ALA A 57 -13.02 4.92 -19.04
CA ALA A 57 -13.49 5.29 -17.70
C ALA A 57 -12.89 6.66 -17.36
N ASP A 58 -13.73 7.62 -16.98
CA ASP A 58 -13.39 9.04 -16.81
C ASP A 58 -12.06 9.25 -16.08
N LYS A 59 -10.99 9.57 -16.82
CA LYS A 59 -9.65 9.88 -16.28
C LYS A 59 -9.69 10.82 -15.07
N PRO A 60 -10.55 11.87 -15.05
CA PRO A 60 -10.64 12.75 -13.88
C PRO A 60 -11.13 12.01 -12.63
N VAL A 61 -12.05 11.05 -12.78
CA VAL A 61 -12.62 10.27 -11.67
C VAL A 61 -11.59 9.29 -11.12
N ILE A 62 -10.83 8.61 -11.99
CA ILE A 62 -9.78 7.67 -11.55
C ILE A 62 -8.63 8.41 -10.88
N ARG A 63 -8.19 9.55 -11.45
CA ARG A 63 -7.15 10.38 -10.84
C ARG A 63 -7.59 10.91 -9.48
N LYS A 64 -8.81 11.44 -9.40
CA LYS A 64 -9.37 11.91 -8.12
C LYS A 64 -9.44 10.78 -7.08
N ALA A 65 -9.90 9.60 -7.47
CA ALA A 65 -9.93 8.45 -6.58
C ALA A 65 -8.52 8.04 -6.10
N LEU A 66 -7.51 8.10 -6.98
CA LEU A 66 -6.12 7.86 -6.59
C LEU A 66 -5.60 8.90 -5.62
N ASP A 67 -5.85 10.19 -5.88
CA ASP A 67 -5.47 11.30 -4.99
C ASP A 67 -6.13 11.14 -3.62
N ASP A 68 -7.41 10.77 -3.58
CA ASP A 68 -8.16 10.52 -2.34
C ASP A 68 -7.61 9.31 -1.56
N ILE A 69 -7.25 8.22 -2.24
CA ILE A 69 -6.64 7.04 -1.62
C ILE A 69 -5.25 7.38 -1.06
N LEU A 70 -4.41 8.06 -1.83
CA LEU A 70 -3.07 8.45 -1.40
C LEU A 70 -3.15 9.40 -0.20
N ARG A 71 -3.97 10.45 -0.31
CA ARG A 71 -4.23 11.38 0.81
C ARG A 71 -4.68 10.62 2.06
N CYS A 72 -5.65 9.72 1.94
CA CYS A 72 -6.10 8.92 3.08
C CYS A 72 -5.01 8.01 3.65
N ALA A 73 -4.14 7.42 2.81
CA ALA A 73 -2.98 6.66 3.28
C ALA A 73 -1.91 7.54 3.97
N THR A 74 -1.86 8.84 3.68
CA THR A 74 -0.99 9.82 4.36
C THR A 74 -1.53 10.21 5.73
N GLU A 75 -2.84 10.38 5.84
CA GLU A 75 -3.50 11.02 6.99
C GLU A 75 -4.06 10.01 8.00
N ASP A 76 -4.40 8.80 7.55
CA ASP A 76 -5.08 7.79 8.35
C ASP A 76 -4.31 6.46 8.39
N ARG A 77 -3.96 6.01 9.59
CA ARG A 77 -3.18 4.78 9.79
C ARG A 77 -3.97 3.53 9.37
N ALA A 78 -5.28 3.48 9.63
CA ALA A 78 -6.10 2.35 9.20
C ALA A 78 -6.13 2.26 7.68
N CYS A 79 -6.29 3.40 7.00
CA CYS A 79 -6.26 3.47 5.54
C CYS A 79 -4.88 3.10 4.98
N LYS A 80 -3.79 3.61 5.55
CA LYS A 80 -2.43 3.26 5.15
C LYS A 80 -2.20 1.75 5.18
N HIS A 81 -2.51 1.11 6.31
CA HIS A 81 -2.36 -0.33 6.45
C HIS A 81 -3.27 -1.10 5.48
N ALA A 82 -4.49 -0.64 5.21
CA ALA A 82 -5.41 -1.31 4.29
C ALA A 82 -4.89 -1.28 2.83
N VAL A 83 -4.42 -0.12 2.36
CA VAL A 83 -3.85 0.03 1.01
C VAL A 83 -2.58 -0.80 0.86
N ILE A 84 -1.71 -0.82 1.87
CA ILE A 84 -0.49 -1.63 1.85
C ILE A 84 -0.82 -3.12 1.84
N ALA A 85 -1.83 -3.55 2.61
CA ALA A 85 -2.29 -4.94 2.60
C ALA A 85 -2.75 -5.37 1.20
N ASP A 86 -3.51 -4.52 0.50
CA ASP A 86 -3.97 -4.77 -0.87
C ASP A 86 -2.80 -4.88 -1.85
N ALA A 87 -1.86 -3.93 -1.78
CA ALA A 87 -0.66 -3.94 -2.62
C ALA A 87 0.22 -5.19 -2.39
N ALA A 88 0.43 -5.57 -1.13
CA ALA A 88 1.16 -6.77 -0.76
C ALA A 88 0.44 -8.04 -1.24
N TRP A 89 -0.90 -8.09 -1.11
CA TRP A 89 -1.70 -9.22 -1.59
C TRP A 89 -1.63 -9.38 -3.11
N HIS A 90 -1.60 -8.29 -3.87
CA HIS A 90 -1.35 -8.36 -5.32
C HIS A 90 -0.01 -9.03 -5.64
N ARG A 91 1.05 -8.71 -4.88
CA ARG A 91 2.37 -9.35 -5.02
C ARG A 91 2.33 -10.86 -4.71
N VAL A 92 1.52 -11.31 -3.74
CA VAL A 92 1.31 -12.74 -3.45
C VAL A 92 0.88 -13.49 -4.71
N GLY A 93 -0.09 -12.94 -5.45
CA GLY A 93 -0.58 -13.53 -6.70
C GLY A 93 0.46 -13.51 -7.82
N LEU A 94 1.21 -12.42 -7.96
CA LEU A 94 2.30 -12.31 -8.95
C LEU A 94 3.41 -13.33 -8.69
N PHE A 95 3.90 -13.41 -7.46
CA PHE A 95 4.97 -14.34 -7.09
C PHE A 95 4.54 -15.80 -7.23
N LYS A 96 3.28 -16.12 -6.91
CA LYS A 96 2.72 -17.46 -7.16
C LYS A 96 2.75 -17.80 -8.65
N LYS A 97 2.30 -16.88 -9.52
CA LYS A 97 2.31 -17.06 -10.99
C LYS A 97 3.71 -17.24 -11.56
N ASN A 98 4.70 -16.58 -10.97
CA ASN A 98 6.10 -16.65 -11.39
C ASN A 98 6.91 -17.77 -10.71
N ASN A 99 6.26 -18.64 -9.93
CA ASN A 99 6.90 -19.73 -9.17
C ASN A 99 7.98 -19.25 -8.17
N GLN A 100 7.84 -18.03 -7.64
CA GLN A 100 8.74 -17.42 -6.66
C GLN A 100 8.20 -17.62 -5.24
N MET A 101 8.31 -18.84 -4.71
CA MET A 101 7.59 -19.24 -3.50
C MET A 101 8.11 -18.62 -2.19
N ILE A 102 9.39 -18.23 -2.14
CA ILE A 102 9.95 -17.52 -0.96
C ILE A 102 9.34 -16.12 -0.88
N GLU A 103 9.36 -15.40 -2.00
CA GLU A 103 8.81 -14.05 -2.15
C GLU A 103 7.29 -14.06 -1.96
N HIS A 104 6.61 -15.09 -2.46
CA HIS A 104 5.19 -15.33 -2.21
C HIS A 104 4.88 -15.38 -0.71
N ASN A 105 5.64 -16.18 0.04
CA ASN A 105 5.44 -16.33 1.48
C ASN A 105 5.74 -15.03 2.23
N HIS A 106 6.82 -14.32 1.88
CA HIS A 106 7.11 -13.01 2.46
C HIS A 106 6.00 -11.98 2.19
N ALA A 107 5.53 -11.88 0.95
CA ALA A 107 4.43 -10.99 0.59
C ALA A 107 3.13 -11.36 1.32
N ARG A 108 2.89 -12.66 1.55
CA ARG A 108 1.70 -13.14 2.26
C ARG A 108 1.75 -12.76 3.74
N VAL A 109 2.89 -12.96 4.41
CA VAL A 109 3.07 -12.53 5.81
C VAL A 109 2.90 -11.03 5.95
N GLU A 110 3.48 -10.26 5.04
CA GLU A 110 3.37 -8.79 5.02
C GLU A 110 1.93 -8.33 4.79
N ALA A 111 1.21 -8.92 3.84
CA ALA A 111 -0.19 -8.62 3.60
C ALA A 111 -1.07 -8.92 4.83
N LEU A 112 -0.84 -10.06 5.50
CA LEU A 112 -1.57 -10.44 6.71
C LEU A 112 -1.29 -9.50 7.89
N TYR A 113 -0.04 -9.08 8.07
CA TYR A 113 0.34 -8.10 9.09
C TYR A 113 -0.42 -6.77 8.88
N HIS A 114 -0.34 -6.22 7.68
CA HIS A 114 -1.00 -4.96 7.36
C HIS A 114 -2.53 -5.08 7.38
N PHE A 115 -3.09 -6.20 6.93
CA PHE A 115 -4.52 -6.49 7.02
C PHE A 115 -5.01 -6.48 8.47
N THR A 116 -4.31 -7.18 9.35
CA THR A 116 -4.67 -7.29 10.77
C THR A 116 -4.58 -5.94 11.46
N GLU A 117 -3.52 -5.18 11.19
CA GLU A 117 -3.33 -3.86 11.79
C GLU A 117 -4.35 -2.84 11.28
N ALA A 118 -4.68 -2.87 9.99
CA ALA A 118 -5.75 -2.07 9.42
C ALA A 118 -7.11 -2.41 10.06
N PHE A 119 -7.44 -3.70 10.20
CA PHE A 119 -8.67 -4.14 10.83
C PHE A 119 -8.76 -3.68 12.29
N ARG A 120 -7.66 -3.81 13.05
CA ARG A 120 -7.57 -3.37 14.45
C ARG A 120 -7.81 -1.85 14.58
N LEU A 121 -7.12 -1.05 13.77
CA LEU A 121 -7.24 0.40 13.77
C LEU A 121 -8.62 0.87 13.30
N LEU A 122 -9.15 0.27 12.24
CA LEU A 122 -10.48 0.56 11.72
C LEU A 122 -11.55 0.24 12.77
N ARG A 123 -11.45 -0.90 13.45
CA ARG A 123 -12.39 -1.25 14.53
C ARG A 123 -12.41 -0.21 15.64
N LEU A 124 -11.24 0.32 16.04
CA LEU A 124 -11.16 1.40 17.02
C LEU A 124 -11.78 2.69 16.48
N LYS A 125 -11.46 3.06 15.23
CA LYS A 125 -12.01 4.25 14.57
C LYS A 125 -13.54 4.22 14.48
N LEU A 126 -14.13 3.07 14.13
CA LEU A 126 -15.58 2.91 13.98
C LEU A 126 -16.37 2.92 15.30
N GLN A 127 -15.68 2.94 16.45
CA GLN A 127 -16.31 3.21 17.75
C GLN A 127 -16.87 4.64 17.79
N ASP A 128 -16.21 5.59 17.12
CA ASP A 128 -16.77 6.92 16.88
C ASP A 128 -17.78 6.86 15.73
N ARG A 129 -19.03 7.25 16.01
CA ARG A 129 -20.12 7.28 15.02
C ARG A 129 -19.85 8.28 13.89
N ARG A 130 -19.10 9.35 14.15
CA ARG A 130 -18.75 10.38 13.14
C ARG A 130 -17.81 9.82 12.09
N GLU A 131 -16.92 8.92 12.50
CA GLU A 131 -15.90 8.31 11.64
C GLU A 131 -16.44 7.19 10.74
N ARG A 132 -17.63 6.64 11.03
CA ARG A 132 -18.20 5.50 10.26
C ARG A 132 -18.46 5.80 8.80
N LYS A 133 -18.67 7.07 8.47
CA LYS A 133 -18.90 7.56 7.11
C LYS A 133 -17.73 8.41 6.61
N SER A 134 -16.61 8.43 7.35
CA SER A 134 -15.41 9.10 6.89
C SER A 134 -14.90 8.42 5.62
N GLU A 135 -14.33 9.23 4.75
CA GLU A 135 -13.73 8.76 3.50
C GLU A 135 -12.63 7.71 3.77
N SER A 136 -11.79 7.93 4.78
CA SER A 136 -10.73 6.98 5.15
C SER A 136 -11.29 5.65 5.66
N ALA A 137 -12.43 5.63 6.37
CA ALA A 137 -13.08 4.39 6.76
C ALA A 137 -13.65 3.64 5.54
N ILE A 138 -14.27 4.35 4.59
CA ILE A 138 -14.81 3.75 3.36
C ILE A 138 -13.69 3.14 2.51
N ILE A 139 -12.60 3.89 2.32
CA ILE A 139 -11.42 3.41 1.56
C ILE A 139 -10.77 2.21 2.26
N ALA A 140 -10.58 2.27 3.58
CA ALA A 140 -10.01 1.16 4.34
C ALA A 140 -10.87 -0.11 4.22
N VAL A 141 -12.19 -0.02 4.38
CA VAL A 141 -13.11 -1.15 4.21
C VAL A 141 -13.01 -1.73 2.80
N ARG A 142 -12.95 -0.87 1.78
CA ARG A 142 -12.85 -1.32 0.38
C ARG A 142 -11.59 -2.14 0.13
N HIS A 143 -10.43 -1.66 0.55
CA HIS A 143 -9.16 -2.37 0.35
C HIS A 143 -9.07 -3.65 1.18
N LEU A 144 -9.59 -3.67 2.41
CA LEU A 144 -9.72 -4.91 3.20
C LEU A 144 -10.65 -5.93 2.53
N GLY A 145 -11.72 -5.46 1.89
CA GLY A 145 -12.62 -6.30 1.09
C GLY A 145 -11.90 -6.96 -0.08
N THR A 146 -11.08 -6.22 -0.84
CA THR A 146 -10.28 -6.77 -1.95
C THR A 146 -9.36 -7.90 -1.50
N VAL A 147 -8.64 -7.71 -0.39
CA VAL A 147 -7.76 -8.74 0.19
C VAL A 147 -8.57 -9.97 0.59
N SER A 148 -9.72 -9.78 1.25
CA SER A 148 -10.57 -10.87 1.76
C SER A 148 -11.18 -11.72 0.63
N VAL A 149 -11.69 -11.10 -0.43
CA VAL A 149 -12.25 -11.80 -1.60
C VAL A 149 -11.16 -12.56 -2.35
N SER A 150 -9.97 -11.96 -2.47
CA SER A 150 -8.81 -12.55 -3.13
C SER A 150 -8.12 -13.64 -2.29
N SER A 151 -8.51 -13.79 -1.01
CA SER A 151 -8.07 -14.83 -0.07
C SER A 151 -9.06 -15.98 0.04
N GLY A 152 -10.18 -15.95 -0.69
CA GLY A 152 -11.16 -17.04 -0.72
C GLY A 152 -10.53 -18.38 -1.11
N PRO A 153 -11.16 -19.52 -0.77
CA PRO A 153 -10.54 -20.83 -0.88
C PRO A 153 -10.22 -21.15 -2.34
N SER A 154 -8.99 -20.88 -2.75
CA SER A 154 -8.32 -21.73 -3.73
C SER A 154 -8.23 -23.12 -3.11
N ASN A 155 -8.43 -24.18 -3.90
CA ASN A 155 -8.27 -25.60 -3.54
C ASN A 155 -6.82 -25.95 -3.14
N ASP A 156 -6.21 -25.13 -2.30
CA ASP A 156 -4.83 -25.18 -1.85
C ASP A 156 -4.88 -25.75 -0.42
N PRO A 157 -4.48 -27.01 -0.19
CA PRO A 157 -4.67 -27.73 1.07
C PRO A 157 -3.78 -27.21 2.22
N THR A 158 -3.21 -26.01 2.08
CA THR A 158 -2.29 -25.40 3.05
C THR A 158 -2.99 -24.57 4.13
N TRP A 159 -4.31 -24.48 4.13
CA TRP A 159 -5.11 -23.75 5.12
C TRP A 159 -5.32 -24.47 6.46
N ASP A 160 -4.89 -25.72 6.61
CA ASP A 160 -5.21 -26.56 7.77
C ASP A 160 -4.29 -26.40 9.01
N TRP A 161 -3.37 -25.44 9.03
CA TRP A 161 -2.43 -25.29 10.16
C TRP A 161 -2.94 -24.45 11.34
N CYS A 162 -4.23 -24.10 11.38
CA CYS A 162 -4.84 -23.33 12.48
C CYS A 162 -6.20 -23.90 12.94
N ARG A 163 -6.28 -25.21 13.15
CA ARG A 163 -7.28 -25.84 14.01
C ARG A 163 -6.62 -26.56 15.17
#